data_AF-A0A949JHC1-F1
#
_entry.id   AF-A0A949JHC1-F1
#
_cell.length_a   1.000
_cell.length_b   1.000
_cell.length_c   1.000
_cell.angle_alpha   90.00
_cell.angle_beta   90.00
_cell.angle_gamma   90.00
#
_symmetry.space_group_name_H-M   'P 1'
#
loop_
_entity.id
_entity.type
_entity.pdbx_description
1 polymer ?
#
loop_
_entity_poly.entity_id
_entity_poly.type
_entity_poly.pdbx_seq_one_letter_code
_entity_poly.pdbx_strand_id
1 'polypeptide(L)'
;MTFVLAISNLLILDWADASLVMYFIAFFYVGAFLFALYRWENINKICELGRSLFFSRFGVQPDNVEYLFKRPLKFCRMTFGLLGPTCELRFFLKGKELRGVLNREEETLHMNDPIHMPVYTSESIPVWKEITKMYDSGIPKKIEYYDDMRALIGVDFLDANGTLMKKSWRREEGVLKRWDMETEEWVPRKL
;
A
#
# COMPACT_ATOMS: atom_id res chain seq x y z
N MET A 1 -46.20 23.65 17.88
CA MET A 1 -46.87 23.84 16.57
C MET A 1 -45.83 24.37 15.57
N THR A 2 -44.82 23.55 15.26
CA THR A 2 -43.63 23.93 14.47
C THR A 2 -43.29 22.88 13.41
N PHE A 3 -44.02 21.76 13.37
CA PHE A 3 -43.77 20.65 12.45
C PHE A 3 -44.48 20.80 11.09
N VAL A 4 -45.48 21.69 11.00
CA VAL A 4 -46.27 21.88 9.77
C VAL A 4 -45.59 22.85 8.78
N LEU A 5 -44.71 23.73 9.27
CA LEU A 5 -44.02 24.74 8.44
C LEU A 5 -42.77 24.21 7.72
N ALA A 6 -42.19 23.10 8.16
CA ALA A 6 -41.05 22.48 7.49
C ALA A 6 -41.48 21.70 6.23
N ILE A 7 -42.70 21.15 6.23
CA ILE A 7 -43.25 20.40 5.09
C ILE A 7 -43.80 21.36 4.02
N SER A 8 -44.34 22.52 4.41
CA SER A 8 -44.81 23.53 3.46
C SER A 8 -43.68 24.18 2.65
N ASN A 9 -42.48 24.31 3.21
CA ASN A 9 -41.32 24.82 2.46
C ASN A 9 -40.65 23.75 1.57
N LEU A 10 -40.96 22.47 1.75
CA LEU A 10 -40.52 21.40 0.84
C LEU A 10 -41.51 21.20 -0.34
N LEU A 11 -42.75 21.66 -0.18
CA LEU A 11 -43.83 21.59 -1.17
C LEU A 11 -43.92 22.80 -2.10
N ILE A 12 -43.04 23.78 -1.93
CA ILE A 12 -42.83 24.91 -2.86
C ILE A 12 -41.41 24.81 -3.43
N LEU A 13 -41.04 23.62 -3.91
CA LEU A 13 -40.10 23.56 -5.03
C LEU A 13 -40.97 23.65 -6.28
N ASP A 14 -40.67 24.60 -7.14
CA ASP A 14 -41.31 24.64 -8.46
C ASP A 14 -41.10 23.27 -9.12
N TRP A 15 -42.07 22.76 -9.89
CA TRP A 15 -41.92 21.43 -10.50
C TRP A 15 -40.68 21.37 -11.41
N ALA A 16 -40.27 22.53 -11.93
CA ALA A 16 -38.99 22.75 -12.60
C ALA A 16 -37.78 22.48 -11.68
N ASP A 17 -37.77 22.97 -10.45
CA ASP A 17 -36.69 22.76 -9.46
C ASP A 17 -36.60 21.31 -9.01
N ALA A 18 -37.73 20.64 -8.79
CA ALA A 18 -37.74 19.23 -8.39
C ALA A 18 -37.21 18.32 -9.52
N SER A 19 -37.60 18.61 -10.77
CA SER A 19 -37.06 17.91 -11.94
C SER A 19 -35.57 18.15 -12.12
N LEU A 20 -35.10 19.38 -11.93
CA LEU A 20 -33.70 19.76 -12.02
C LEU A 20 -32.85 19.04 -10.95
N VAL A 21 -33.34 18.96 -9.70
CA VAL A 21 -32.73 18.16 -8.64
C VAL A 21 -32.65 16.68 -9.02
N MET A 22 -33.72 16.10 -9.57
CA MET A 22 -33.71 14.71 -10.04
C MET A 22 -32.72 14.47 -11.19
N TYR A 23 -32.60 15.41 -12.13
CA TYR A 23 -31.59 15.36 -13.20
C TYR A 23 -30.18 15.42 -12.66
N PHE A 24 -29.89 16.31 -11.71
CA PHE A 24 -28.58 16.36 -11.05
C PHE A 24 -28.25 15.05 -10.34
N ILE A 25 -29.18 14.51 -9.56
CA ILE A 25 -29.02 13.23 -8.87
C ILE A 25 -28.73 12.10 -9.87
N ALA A 26 -29.53 12.00 -10.94
CA ALA A 26 -29.34 11.00 -11.98
C ALA A 26 -27.98 11.17 -12.69
N PHE A 27 -27.58 12.40 -13.02
CA PHE A 27 -26.29 12.70 -13.63
C PHE A 27 -25.12 12.29 -12.72
N PHE A 28 -25.20 12.59 -11.42
CA PHE A 28 -24.19 12.15 -10.44
C PHE A 28 -24.11 10.63 -10.34
N TYR A 29 -25.25 9.93 -10.30
CA TYR A 29 -25.25 8.46 -10.23
C TYR A 29 -24.69 7.82 -11.50
N VAL A 30 -25.09 8.29 -12.67
CA VAL A 30 -24.56 7.80 -13.96
C VAL A 30 -23.07 8.10 -14.07
N GLY A 31 -22.64 9.31 -13.70
CA GLY A 31 -21.24 9.70 -13.69
C GLY A 31 -20.40 8.85 -12.73
N ALA A 32 -20.90 8.61 -11.50
CA ALA A 32 -20.25 7.75 -10.52
C ALA A 32 -20.14 6.30 -11.00
N PHE A 33 -21.19 5.78 -11.64
CA PHE A 33 -21.20 4.45 -12.23
C PHE A 33 -20.18 4.31 -13.36
N LEU A 34 -20.15 5.24 -14.30
CA LEU A 34 -19.17 5.25 -15.40
C LEU A 34 -17.74 5.37 -14.87
N PHE A 35 -17.51 6.21 -13.86
CA PHE A 35 -16.21 6.33 -13.21
C PHE A 35 -15.79 5.02 -12.52
N ALA A 36 -16.71 4.35 -11.83
CA ALA A 36 -16.46 3.06 -11.18
C ALA A 36 -16.11 1.98 -12.22
N LEU A 37 -16.86 1.92 -13.33
CA LEU A 37 -16.57 1.01 -14.45
C LEU A 37 -15.19 1.27 -15.05
N TYR A 38 -14.88 2.52 -15.39
CA TYR A 38 -13.57 2.89 -15.93
C TYR A 38 -12.43 2.50 -14.99
N ARG A 39 -12.61 2.74 -13.69
CA ARG A 39 -11.64 2.33 -12.67
C ARG A 39 -11.46 0.81 -12.62
N TRP A 40 -12.56 0.06 -12.64
CA TRP A 40 -12.54 -1.39 -12.59
C TRP A 40 -11.83 -1.98 -13.82
N GLU A 41 -12.15 -1.51 -15.03
CA GLU A 41 -11.47 -1.93 -16.25
C GLU A 41 -9.97 -1.62 -16.23
N ASN A 42 -9.58 -0.43 -15.76
CA ASN A 42 -8.17 -0.06 -15.66
C ASN A 42 -7.41 -0.94 -14.64
N ILE A 43 -8.03 -1.28 -13.51
CA ILE A 43 -7.45 -2.22 -12.54
C ILE A 43 -7.28 -3.60 -13.16
N ASN A 44 -8.29 -4.11 -13.87
CA ASN A 44 -8.19 -5.42 -14.52
C ASN A 44 -7.06 -5.45 -15.55
N LYS A 45 -6.92 -4.41 -16.39
CA LYS A 45 -5.80 -4.29 -17.34
C LYS A 45 -4.44 -4.32 -16.64
N ILE A 46 -4.32 -3.64 -15.50
CA ILE A 46 -3.08 -3.64 -14.69
C ILE A 46 -2.80 -5.03 -14.13
N CYS A 47 -3.81 -5.70 -13.56
CA CYS A 47 -3.65 -7.05 -13.01
C CYS A 47 -3.32 -8.08 -14.09
N GLU A 48 -3.93 -8.00 -15.27
CA GLU A 48 -3.62 -8.89 -16.41
C GLU A 48 -2.18 -8.68 -16.91
N LEU A 49 -1.74 -7.43 -17.07
CA LEU A 49 -0.36 -7.13 -17.42
C LEU A 49 0.62 -7.68 -16.37
N GLY A 50 0.31 -7.45 -15.09
CA GLY A 50 1.08 -8.01 -13.98
C GLY A 50 1.15 -9.54 -14.02
N ARG A 51 0.03 -10.22 -14.26
CA ARG A 51 -0.04 -11.69 -14.38
C ARG A 51 0.81 -12.20 -15.55
N SER A 52 0.70 -11.55 -16.70
CA SER A 52 1.48 -11.89 -17.90
C SER A 52 2.99 -11.77 -17.65
N LEU A 53 3.43 -10.66 -17.07
CA LEU A 53 4.84 -10.41 -16.76
C LEU A 53 5.36 -11.36 -15.68
N PHE A 54 4.54 -11.67 -14.67
CA PHE A 54 4.88 -12.67 -13.66
C PHE A 54 5.09 -14.04 -14.31
N PHE A 55 4.16 -14.48 -15.17
CA PHE A 55 4.28 -15.74 -15.88
C PHE A 55 5.52 -15.79 -16.79
N SER A 56 5.78 -14.72 -17.54
CA SER A 56 6.96 -14.60 -18.40
C SER A 56 8.27 -14.75 -17.62
N ARG A 57 8.33 -14.18 -16.41
CA ARG A 57 9.54 -14.20 -15.56
C ARG A 57 9.73 -15.50 -14.79
N PHE A 58 8.67 -16.11 -14.28
CA PHE A 58 8.73 -17.25 -13.36
C PHE A 58 8.26 -18.58 -13.95
N GLY A 59 7.68 -18.57 -15.16
CA GLY A 59 7.14 -19.76 -15.83
C GLY A 59 5.91 -20.37 -15.17
N VAL A 60 5.32 -19.70 -14.18
CA VAL A 60 4.16 -20.18 -13.40
C VAL A 60 3.15 -19.05 -13.26
N GLN A 61 1.86 -19.37 -13.46
CA GLN A 61 0.79 -18.40 -13.26
C GLN A 61 0.48 -18.23 -11.77
N PRO A 62 0.34 -16.99 -11.28
CA PRO A 62 -0.18 -16.74 -9.94
C PRO A 62 -1.67 -17.11 -9.87
N ASP A 63 -2.10 -17.62 -8.72
CA ASP A 63 -3.50 -17.98 -8.43
C ASP A 63 -4.40 -16.74 -8.47
N ASN A 64 -3.88 -15.62 -7.94
CA ASN A 64 -4.59 -14.33 -7.93
C ASN A 64 -3.59 -13.17 -8.02
N VAL A 65 -4.04 -12.04 -8.59
CA VAL A 65 -3.29 -10.79 -8.67
C VAL A 65 -4.18 -9.64 -8.22
N GLU A 66 -3.76 -8.93 -7.19
CA GLU A 66 -4.51 -7.81 -6.62
C GLU A 66 -3.74 -6.50 -6.81
N TYR A 67 -4.47 -5.47 -7.24
CA TYR A 67 -3.96 -4.11 -7.28
C TYR A 67 -3.99 -3.49 -5.88
N LEU A 68 -2.84 -3.00 -5.42
CA LEU A 68 -2.74 -2.29 -4.16
C LEU A 68 -2.93 -0.80 -4.44
N PHE A 69 -3.97 -0.21 -3.84
CA PHE A 69 -4.29 1.23 -3.92
C PHE A 69 -3.30 2.13 -3.15
N LYS A 70 -2.04 1.72 -3.07
CA LYS A 70 -0.96 2.45 -2.44
C LYS A 70 -0.05 2.98 -3.54
N ARG A 71 0.37 4.25 -3.41
CA ARG A 71 1.44 4.75 -4.27
C ARG A 71 2.72 3.96 -3.93
N PRO A 72 3.43 3.43 -4.93
CA PRO A 72 4.72 2.81 -4.68
C PRO A 72 5.66 3.80 -3.98
N LEU A 73 6.48 3.27 -3.08
CA LEU A 73 7.39 4.09 -2.29
C LEU A 73 8.36 4.83 -3.21
N LYS A 74 8.41 6.16 -3.05
CA LYS A 74 9.33 7.02 -3.80
C LYS A 74 10.80 6.60 -3.70
N PHE A 75 11.15 5.82 -2.66
CA PHE A 75 12.53 5.56 -2.27
C PHE A 75 12.93 4.08 -2.32
N CYS A 76 12.07 3.18 -2.80
CA CYS A 76 12.55 1.82 -3.05
C CYS A 76 13.59 1.87 -4.18
N ARG A 77 14.80 1.33 -3.93
CA ARG A 77 15.93 1.37 -4.88
C ARG A 77 15.56 0.80 -6.26
N MET A 78 14.67 -0.20 -6.29
CA MET A 78 14.17 -0.76 -7.55
C MET A 78 13.24 0.20 -8.28
N THR A 79 12.40 0.95 -7.56
CA THR A 79 11.56 2.03 -8.14
C THR A 79 12.29 3.32 -8.45
N PHE A 80 13.47 3.57 -7.87
CA PHE A 80 14.22 4.81 -8.12
C PHE A 80 14.73 4.92 -9.57
N GLY A 81 14.68 3.82 -10.33
CA GLY A 81 14.90 3.79 -11.77
C GLY A 81 13.63 3.57 -12.62
N LEU A 82 12.46 3.38 -12.00
CA LEU A 82 11.20 3.20 -12.72
C LEU A 82 10.58 4.56 -13.00
N LEU A 83 10.63 4.98 -14.26
CA LEU A 83 10.01 6.21 -14.74
C LEU A 83 8.54 5.93 -15.10
N GLY A 84 7.64 6.87 -14.78
CA GLY A 84 6.23 6.79 -15.21
C GLY A 84 5.23 6.23 -14.16
N PRO A 85 4.00 5.88 -14.59
CA PRO A 85 2.91 5.43 -13.75
C PRO A 85 3.14 4.01 -13.21
N THR A 86 3.79 3.95 -12.05
CA THR A 86 4.07 2.71 -11.34
C THR A 86 2.92 2.28 -10.42
N CYS A 87 2.72 0.98 -10.28
CA CYS A 87 1.62 0.34 -9.57
C CYS A 87 2.14 -0.77 -8.67
N GLU A 88 1.69 -0.84 -7.41
CA GLU A 88 2.05 -1.97 -6.54
C GLU A 88 1.03 -3.09 -6.72
N LEU A 89 1.54 -4.31 -6.88
CA LEU A 89 0.75 -5.52 -7.09
C LEU A 89 1.08 -6.54 -6.02
N ARG A 90 0.04 -7.26 -5.61
CA ARG A 90 0.12 -8.45 -4.77
C ARG A 90 -0.17 -9.68 -5.62
N PHE A 91 0.67 -10.69 -5.52
CA PHE A 91 0.56 -11.95 -6.23
C PHE A 91 0.39 -13.07 -5.22
N PHE A 92 -0.58 -13.95 -5.44
CA PHE A 92 -0.76 -15.15 -4.64
C PHE A 92 -0.29 -16.36 -5.44
N LEU A 93 0.58 -17.17 -4.84
CA LEU A 93 1.08 -18.39 -5.45
C LEU A 93 1.18 -19.49 -4.40
N LYS A 94 0.36 -20.54 -4.54
CA LYS A 94 0.33 -21.71 -3.65
C LYS A 94 0.21 -21.32 -2.17
N GLY A 95 -0.66 -20.36 -1.88
CA GLY A 95 -0.88 -19.82 -0.53
C GLY A 95 0.20 -18.87 -0.02
N LYS A 96 1.20 -18.50 -0.84
CA LYS A 96 2.21 -17.49 -0.50
C LYS A 96 1.89 -16.15 -1.14
N GLU A 97 2.02 -15.08 -0.35
CA GLU A 97 1.94 -13.71 -0.85
C GLU A 97 3.33 -13.25 -1.34
N LEU A 98 3.37 -12.72 -2.57
CA LEU A 98 4.50 -12.01 -3.13
C LEU A 98 4.06 -10.59 -3.49
N ARG A 99 4.98 -9.63 -3.41
CA ARG A 99 4.69 -8.23 -3.76
C ARG A 99 5.61 -7.79 -4.88
N GLY A 100 5.12 -6.92 -5.74
CA GLY A 100 5.93 -6.34 -6.81
C GLY A 100 5.46 -4.95 -7.22
N VAL A 101 6.31 -4.24 -7.93
CA VAL A 101 6.00 -2.96 -8.55
C VAL A 101 6.01 -3.15 -10.06
N LEU A 102 4.88 -2.84 -10.68
CA LEU A 102 4.69 -2.80 -12.12
C LEU A 102 4.96 -1.39 -12.63
N ASN A 103 5.82 -1.25 -13.63
CA ASN A 103 5.88 -0.07 -14.48
C ASN A 103 4.99 -0.29 -15.71
N ARG A 104 3.95 0.53 -15.88
CA ARG A 104 3.00 0.37 -16.99
C ARG A 104 3.55 0.85 -18.33
N GLU A 105 4.46 1.81 -18.34
CA GLU A 105 5.03 2.37 -19.58
C GLU A 105 6.11 1.46 -20.15
N GLU A 106 7.00 0.98 -19.27
CA GLU A 106 8.09 0.08 -19.66
C GLU A 106 7.66 -1.39 -19.71
N GLU A 107 6.44 -1.71 -19.27
CA GLU A 107 5.92 -3.07 -19.12
C GLU A 107 6.87 -3.98 -18.30
N THR A 108 7.44 -3.46 -17.22
CA THR A 108 8.38 -4.18 -16.35
C THR A 108 7.78 -4.50 -15.00
N LEU A 109 8.08 -5.69 -14.46
CA LEU A 109 7.65 -6.14 -13.14
C LEU A 109 8.87 -6.40 -12.23
N HIS A 110 8.94 -5.64 -11.15
CA HIS A 110 9.98 -5.75 -10.12
C HIS A 110 9.40 -6.41 -8.87
N MET A 111 9.86 -7.61 -8.54
CA MET A 111 9.42 -8.29 -7.32
C MET A 111 10.18 -7.79 -6.10
N ASN A 112 9.46 -7.65 -4.99
CA ASN A 112 9.99 -7.29 -3.68
C ASN A 112 10.05 -8.54 -2.82
N ASP A 113 11.26 -9.04 -2.57
CA ASP A 113 11.46 -10.19 -1.71
C ASP A 113 11.21 -9.84 -0.23
N PRO A 114 10.44 -10.67 0.50
CA PRO A 114 10.25 -10.47 1.92
C PRO A 114 11.50 -10.89 2.71
N ILE A 115 11.72 -10.20 3.83
CA ILE A 115 12.69 -10.60 4.85
C ILE A 115 11.95 -11.45 5.88
N HIS A 116 12.56 -12.53 6.35
CA HIS A 116 11.93 -13.42 7.32
C HIS A 116 12.34 -13.01 8.73
N MET A 117 11.37 -12.78 9.62
CA MET A 117 11.60 -12.35 11.00
C MET A 117 10.68 -13.08 11.99
N PRO A 118 11.16 -13.48 13.19
CA PRO A 118 10.32 -14.06 14.24
C PRO A 118 9.59 -12.95 15.00
N VAL A 119 8.42 -12.52 14.50
CA VAL A 119 7.74 -11.31 14.99
C VAL A 119 6.85 -11.55 16.20
N TYR A 120 5.97 -12.55 16.11
CA TYR A 120 4.93 -12.82 17.11
C TYR A 120 5.28 -14.03 17.98
N THR A 121 5.93 -15.01 17.37
CA THR A 121 6.43 -16.24 17.98
C THR A 121 7.86 -16.46 17.51
N SER A 122 8.48 -17.57 17.90
CA SER A 122 9.78 -17.99 17.36
C SER A 122 9.73 -18.40 15.88
N GLU A 123 8.52 -18.54 15.30
CA GLU A 123 8.36 -18.85 13.89
C GLU A 123 8.62 -17.62 13.03
N SER A 124 9.44 -17.80 11.99
CA SER A 124 9.83 -16.73 11.09
C SER A 124 8.75 -16.48 10.04
N ILE A 125 8.21 -15.26 10.01
CA ILE A 125 7.19 -14.84 9.04
C ILE A 125 7.77 -13.87 8.01
N PRO A 126 7.21 -13.80 6.79
CA PRO A 126 7.63 -12.83 5.79
C PRO A 126 7.24 -11.40 6.21
N VAL A 127 8.18 -10.48 6.07
CA VAL A 127 8.06 -9.06 6.39
C VAL A 127 8.63 -8.23 5.25
N TRP A 128 7.88 -7.25 4.79
CA TRP A 128 8.25 -6.38 3.68
C TRP A 128 8.91 -5.10 4.17
N LYS A 129 10.09 -4.85 3.64
CA LYS A 129 10.92 -3.68 3.93
C LYS A 129 10.50 -2.50 3.05
N GLU A 130 10.16 -1.39 3.69
CA GLU A 130 9.72 -0.17 3.04
C GLU A 130 10.64 1.01 3.40
N ILE A 131 11.40 1.54 2.43
CA ILE A 131 12.19 2.77 2.65
C ILE A 131 11.25 3.97 2.53
N THR A 132 11.05 4.69 3.63
CA THR A 132 10.07 5.80 3.70
C THR A 132 10.72 7.18 3.74
N LYS A 133 12.01 7.27 4.09
CA LYS A 133 12.79 8.51 4.01
C LYS A 133 14.23 8.20 3.60
N MET A 134 14.84 9.09 2.83
CA MET A 134 16.27 9.06 2.49
C MET A 134 16.96 10.36 2.87
N TYR A 135 18.27 10.30 3.03
CA TYR A 135 19.17 11.45 2.99
C TYR A 135 19.45 11.84 1.53
N ASP A 136 19.94 13.07 1.32
CA ASP A 136 20.30 13.56 -0.02
C ASP A 136 21.44 12.74 -0.66
N SER A 137 22.25 12.06 0.16
CA SER A 137 23.27 11.09 -0.27
C SER A 137 22.69 9.79 -0.84
N GLY A 138 21.37 9.59 -0.80
CA GLY A 138 20.71 8.34 -1.18
C GLY A 138 20.73 7.24 -0.12
N ILE A 139 21.28 7.52 1.07
CA ILE A 139 21.26 6.60 2.20
C ILE A 139 19.87 6.61 2.85
N PRO A 140 19.26 5.44 3.14
CA PRO A 140 17.97 5.40 3.84
C PRO A 140 18.07 6.09 5.20
N LYS A 141 17.10 6.93 5.54
CA LYS A 141 16.96 7.60 6.84
C LYS A 141 15.95 6.90 7.75
N LYS A 142 14.91 6.33 7.13
CA LYS A 142 13.84 5.60 7.82
C LYS A 142 13.39 4.44 6.97
N ILE A 143 13.33 3.27 7.58
CA ILE A 143 12.88 2.03 6.99
C ILE A 143 11.77 1.47 7.89
N GLU A 144 10.64 1.11 7.31
CA GLU A 144 9.50 0.51 7.99
C GLU A 144 9.36 -0.94 7.55
N TYR A 145 8.92 -1.80 8.47
CA TYR A 145 8.75 -3.23 8.24
C TYR A 145 7.30 -3.61 8.47
N TYR A 146 6.68 -4.26 7.50
CA TYR A 146 5.27 -4.63 7.54
C TYR A 146 5.07 -6.12 7.29
N ASP A 147 4.14 -6.74 8.01
CA ASP A 147 3.72 -8.11 7.75
C ASP A 147 2.75 -8.21 6.53
N ASP A 148 2.14 -9.37 6.38
CA ASP A 148 1.11 -9.68 5.39
C ASP A 148 -0.17 -8.85 5.61
N MET A 149 -0.56 -8.67 6.87
CA MET A 149 -1.69 -7.86 7.33
C MET A 149 -1.45 -6.34 7.30
N ARG A 150 -0.27 -5.88 6.84
CA ARG A 150 0.16 -4.45 6.85
C ARG A 150 0.28 -3.85 8.25
N ALA A 151 0.42 -4.67 9.30
CA ALA A 151 0.79 -4.20 10.62
C ALA A 151 2.25 -3.74 10.63
N LEU A 152 2.52 -2.59 11.26
CA LEU A 152 3.89 -2.09 11.41
C LEU A 152 4.62 -2.92 12.48
N ILE A 153 5.62 -3.65 12.05
CA ILE A 153 6.38 -4.60 12.86
C ILE A 153 7.63 -3.96 13.46
N GLY A 154 8.26 -3.05 12.72
CA GLY A 154 9.49 -2.41 13.15
C GLY A 154 9.80 -1.17 12.34
N VAL A 155 10.69 -0.35 12.88
CA VAL A 155 11.21 0.84 12.24
C VAL A 155 12.70 0.95 12.54
N ASP A 156 13.50 0.95 11.48
CA ASP A 156 14.90 1.33 11.55
C ASP A 156 15.02 2.81 11.22
N PHE A 157 15.64 3.54 12.13
CA PHE A 157 16.13 4.88 11.85
C PHE A 157 17.64 4.79 11.70
N LEU A 158 18.14 5.30 10.59
CA LEU A 158 19.56 5.28 10.30
C LEU A 158 20.12 6.69 10.33
N ASP A 159 21.38 6.82 10.73
CA ASP A 159 22.15 8.04 10.56
C ASP A 159 22.63 8.22 9.10
N ALA A 160 23.39 9.29 8.83
CA ALA A 160 23.89 9.58 7.49
C ALA A 160 24.94 8.56 6.99
N ASN A 161 25.44 7.67 7.85
CA ASN A 161 26.37 6.60 7.49
C ASN A 161 25.65 5.25 7.32
N GLY A 162 24.35 5.19 7.60
CA GLY A 162 23.56 3.96 7.54
C GLY A 162 23.56 3.15 8.84
N THR A 163 24.05 3.71 9.94
CA THR A 163 24.09 3.04 11.25
C THR A 163 22.74 3.19 11.96
N LEU A 164 22.26 2.12 12.59
CA LEU A 164 21.04 2.14 13.40
C LEU A 164 21.14 3.15 14.53
N MET A 165 20.06 3.90 14.74
CA MET A 165 19.94 4.88 15.81
C MET A 165 19.14 4.31 16.99
N LYS A 166 19.38 4.81 18.21
CA LYS A 166 18.68 4.43 19.47
C LYS A 166 17.15 4.44 19.42
N LYS A 167 16.56 5.26 18.54
CA LYS A 167 15.09 5.35 18.37
C LYS A 167 14.52 4.23 17.51
N SER A 168 15.35 3.37 16.92
CA SER A 168 14.94 2.19 16.16
C SER A 168 14.30 1.17 17.09
N TRP A 169 13.29 0.49 16.60
CA TRP A 169 12.53 -0.49 17.36
C TRP A 169 12.00 -1.58 16.44
N ARG A 170 11.80 -2.77 16.99
CA ARG A 170 11.14 -3.88 16.29
C ARG A 170 10.39 -4.76 17.27
N ARG A 171 9.38 -5.49 16.77
CA ARG A 171 8.83 -6.64 17.47
C ARG A 171 9.65 -7.88 17.13
N GLU A 172 9.99 -8.63 18.15
CA GLU A 172 10.65 -9.92 18.03
C GLU A 172 10.09 -10.84 19.12
N GLU A 173 9.56 -11.99 18.70
CA GLU A 173 8.91 -12.99 19.57
C GLU A 173 7.84 -12.38 20.50
N GLY A 174 7.02 -11.47 19.95
CA GLY A 174 5.96 -10.77 20.68
C GLY A 174 6.46 -9.62 21.57
N VAL A 175 7.77 -9.46 21.75
CA VAL A 175 8.37 -8.43 22.60
C VAL A 175 8.81 -7.23 21.76
N LEU A 176 8.47 -6.03 22.23
CA LEU A 176 8.99 -4.80 21.64
C LEU A 176 10.44 -4.58 22.11
N LYS A 177 11.38 -4.65 21.18
CA LYS A 177 12.80 -4.38 21.41
C LYS A 177 13.21 -3.03 20.82
N ARG A 178 14.21 -2.40 21.43
CA ARG A 178 14.84 -1.17 20.95
C ARG A 178 16.32 -1.40 20.69
N TRP A 179 16.84 -0.65 19.74
CA TRP A 179 18.27 -0.68 19.45
C TRP A 179 19.04 0.04 20.55
N ASP A 180 19.97 -0.66 21.16
CA ASP A 180 20.93 -0.09 22.10
C ASP A 180 22.23 0.25 21.36
N MET A 181 22.69 1.50 21.50
CA MET A 181 23.86 1.99 20.77
C MET A 181 25.19 1.58 21.40
N GLU A 182 25.20 1.22 22.69
CA GLU A 182 26.42 0.90 23.42
C GLU A 182 26.78 -0.58 23.24
N THR A 183 25.76 -1.43 23.25
CA THR A 183 25.88 -2.88 23.09
C THR A 183 25.68 -3.36 21.65
N GLU A 184 25.15 -2.50 20.77
CA GLU A 184 24.77 -2.86 19.40
C GLU A 184 23.80 -4.06 19.34
N GLU A 185 22.88 -4.12 20.31
CA GLU A 185 21.92 -5.21 20.44
C GLU A 185 20.48 -4.70 20.56
N TRP A 186 19.54 -5.59 20.23
CA TRP A 186 18.12 -5.35 20.42
C TRP A 186 17.70 -5.74 21.82
N VAL A 187 17.49 -4.74 22.68
CA VAL A 187 17.13 -4.95 24.09
C VAL A 187 15.62 -4.80 24.31
N PRO A 188 15.00 -5.64 25.17
CA PRO A 188 13.60 -5.48 25.53
C PRO A 188 13.32 -4.10 26.12
N ARG A 189 12.23 -3.46 25.68
CA ARG A 189 11.78 -2.22 26.29
C ARG A 189 11.20 -2.53 27.67
N LYS A 190 11.89 -2.12 28.73
CA LYS A 190 11.27 -2.03 30.07
C LYS A 190 10.15 -0.99 29.98
N LEU A 191 8.93 -1.41 30.35
CA LEU A 191 7.76 -0.53 30.47
C LEU A 191 7.99 0.52 31.56
#